data_AF-A0ABC8M828-F1
#
_entry.id   AF-A0ABC8M828-F1
#
_cell.length_a   1.000
_cell.length_b   1.000
_cell.length_c   1.000
_cell.angle_alpha   90.00
_cell.angle_beta   90.00
_cell.angle_gamma   90.00
#
_symmetry.space_group_name_H-M   'P 1'
#
loop_
_entity.id
_entity.type
_entity.pdbx_description
1 polymer ?
#
loop_
_entity_poly.entity_id
_entity_poly.type
_entity_poly.pdbx_seq_one_letter_code
_entity_poly.pdbx_strand_id
1 'polypeptide(L)'
;MQELLQTLRAHNFEIHAFTNYPYGKRKPDPEFYLKVVEHLGVESCDCLFIDDRPSNVKCAVEIGMRGLCFENADSFLKDFSNLGINQNLQLTQED
;
A
#
# COMPACT_ATOMS: atom_id res chain seq x y z
N MET A 1 3.91 14.62 5.59
CA MET A 1 3.77 13.21 6.09
C MET A 1 2.72 13.08 7.19
N GLN A 2 2.70 13.93 8.22
CA GLN A 2 1.70 13.84 9.31
C GLN A 2 0.25 13.98 8.82
N GLU A 3 -0.02 14.93 7.91
CA GLU A 3 -1.35 15.15 7.32
C GLU A 3 -1.87 13.92 6.55
N LEU A 4 -0.99 13.23 5.81
CA LEU A 4 -1.31 12.00 5.11
C LEU A 4 -1.73 10.90 6.09
N LEU A 5 -0.97 10.71 7.17
CA LEU A 5 -1.29 9.70 8.20
C LEU A 5 -2.60 10.02 8.92
N GLN A 6 -2.90 11.29 9.19
CA GLN A 6 -4.18 11.71 9.77
C GLN A 6 -5.34 11.44 8.82
N THR A 7 -5.18 11.77 7.53
CA THR A 7 -6.19 11.55 6.51
C THR A 7 -6.52 10.07 6.36
N LEU A 8 -5.50 9.21 6.31
CA LEU A 8 -5.71 7.77 6.18
C LEU A 8 -6.42 7.19 7.40
N ARG A 9 -6.00 7.57 8.61
CA ARG A 9 -6.70 7.17 9.85
C ARG A 9 -8.15 7.62 9.88
N ALA A 10 -8.45 8.84 9.42
CA ALA A 10 -9.83 9.34 9.33
C ALA A 10 -10.71 8.54 8.35
N HIS A 11 -10.10 7.78 7.43
CA HIS A 11 -10.77 6.90 6.47
C HIS A 11 -10.54 5.41 6.78
N ASN A 12 -10.15 5.07 8.02
CA ASN A 12 -9.91 3.70 8.49
C ASN A 12 -8.80 2.95 7.74
N PHE A 13 -7.79 3.67 7.25
CA PHE A 13 -6.58 3.09 6.65
C PHE A 13 -5.36 3.26 7.55
N GLU A 14 -4.46 2.28 7.50
CA GLU A 14 -3.14 2.30 8.15
C GLU A 14 -2.04 2.05 7.12
N ILE A 15 -0.87 2.67 7.32
CA ILE A 15 0.33 2.42 6.51
C ILE A 15 1.31 1.63 7.35
N HIS A 16 1.78 0.51 6.79
CA HIS A 16 2.79 -0.35 7.39
C HIS A 16 3.97 -0.51 6.43
N ALA A 17 5.19 -0.45 6.96
CA ALA A 17 6.42 -0.68 6.21
C ALA A 17 7.17 -1.88 6.81
N PHE A 18 7.34 -2.93 5.99
CA PHE A 18 8.01 -4.16 6.39
C PHE A 18 9.38 -4.29 5.73
N THR A 19 10.35 -4.72 6.52
CA THR A 19 11.67 -5.14 6.01
C THR A 19 11.73 -6.66 5.93
N ASN A 20 12.73 -7.20 5.25
CA ASN A 20 12.99 -8.64 5.21
C ASN A 20 13.36 -9.25 6.58
N TYR A 21 13.65 -8.41 7.58
CA TYR A 21 13.85 -8.81 8.97
C TYR A 21 12.57 -8.59 9.78
N PRO A 22 12.13 -9.54 10.63
CA PRO A 22 12.76 -10.82 11.02
C PRO A 22 12.37 -12.02 10.12
N TYR A 23 11.64 -11.81 9.03
CA TYR A 23 10.94 -12.87 8.30
C TYR A 23 11.83 -13.80 7.45
N GLY A 24 13.07 -13.39 7.17
CA GLY A 24 14.07 -14.18 6.43
C GLY A 24 13.77 -14.36 4.93
N LYS A 25 12.60 -13.87 4.48
CA LYS A 25 12.16 -13.84 3.08
C LYS A 25 12.07 -12.40 2.58
N ARG A 26 12.04 -12.22 1.26
CA ARG A 26 11.93 -10.91 0.63
C ARG A 26 11.04 -10.98 -0.60
N LYS A 27 10.41 -9.86 -0.96
CA LYS A 27 9.73 -9.70 -2.24
C LYS A 27 10.65 -10.13 -3.41
N PRO A 28 10.16 -10.90 -4.40
CA PRO A 28 8.78 -11.33 -4.61
C PRO A 28 8.48 -12.75 -4.08
N ASP A 29 9.11 -13.22 -3.00
CA ASP A 29 8.75 -14.51 -2.39
C ASP A 29 7.34 -14.43 -1.76
N PRO A 30 6.36 -15.26 -2.18
CA PRO A 30 5.00 -15.26 -1.64
C PRO A 30 4.93 -15.36 -0.11
N GLU A 31 5.86 -16.11 0.51
CA GLU A 31 5.90 -16.31 1.95
C GLU A 31 6.18 -15.00 2.71
N PHE A 32 6.86 -14.02 2.07
CA PHE A 32 7.03 -12.69 2.66
C PHE A 32 5.69 -11.98 2.84
N TYR A 33 4.83 -12.00 1.83
CA TYR A 33 3.54 -11.32 1.86
C TYR A 33 2.56 -12.01 2.81
N LEU A 34 2.58 -13.35 2.85
CA LEU A 34 1.78 -14.14 3.79
C LEU A 34 2.14 -13.83 5.25
N LYS A 35 3.43 -13.73 5.57
CA LYS A 35 3.89 -13.34 6.91
C LYS A 35 3.48 -11.91 7.27
N VAL A 36 3.41 -11.01 6.29
CA VAL A 36 2.94 -9.64 6.52
C VAL A 36 1.46 -9.61 6.90
N VAL A 37 0.58 -10.31 6.16
CA VAL A 37 -0.85 -10.33 6.49
C VAL A 37 -1.14 -11.07 7.79
N GLU A 38 -0.39 -12.14 8.07
CA GLU A 38 -0.43 -12.85 9.36
C GLU A 38 -0.03 -11.91 10.51
N HIS A 39 1.07 -11.15 10.36
CA HIS A 39 1.51 -10.19 11.37
C HIS A 39 0.50 -9.06 11.60
N LEU A 40 -0.14 -8.58 10.53
CA LEU A 40 -1.17 -7.55 10.61
C LEU A 40 -2.51 -8.07 11.14
N GLY A 41 -2.73 -9.39 11.14
CA GLY A 41 -4.00 -9.99 11.54
C GLY A 41 -5.14 -9.66 10.57
N VAL A 42 -4.84 -9.54 9.27
CA VAL A 42 -5.80 -9.19 8.21
C VAL A 42 -5.81 -10.25 7.11
N GLU A 43 -6.88 -10.29 6.32
CA GLU A 43 -6.93 -11.13 5.12
C GLU A 43 -6.19 -10.46 3.96
N SER A 44 -5.61 -11.25 3.05
CA SER A 44 -4.92 -10.72 1.87
C SER A 44 -5.82 -9.80 1.04
N CYS A 45 -7.11 -10.12 0.91
CA CYS A 45 -8.07 -9.33 0.13
C CYS A 45 -8.34 -7.94 0.70
N ASP A 46 -8.07 -7.73 2.00
CA ASP A 46 -8.25 -6.44 2.66
C ASP A 46 -7.04 -5.52 2.42
N CYS A 47 -5.93 -6.05 1.91
CA CYS A 47 -4.69 -5.32 1.68
C CYS A 47 -4.60 -4.70 0.27
N LEU A 48 -4.10 -3.47 0.21
CA LEU A 48 -3.59 -2.82 -1.00
C LEU A 48 -2.05 -2.78 -0.93
N PHE A 49 -1.38 -3.49 -1.84
CA PHE A 49 0.06 -3.51 -1.94
C PHE A 49 0.54 -2.56 -3.05
N ILE A 50 1.42 -1.62 -2.69
CA ILE A 50 1.97 -0.61 -3.58
C ILE A 50 3.50 -0.79 -3.66
N ASP A 51 4.04 -0.96 -4.86
CA ASP A 51 5.47 -1.14 -5.11
C ASP A 51 5.82 -0.67 -6.52
N ASP A 52 7.04 -0.18 -6.74
CA ASP A 52 7.52 0.29 -8.04
C ASP A 52 7.95 -0.84 -8.98
N ARG A 53 8.11 -2.07 -8.47
CA ARG A 53 8.54 -3.22 -9.25
C ARG A 53 7.35 -4.10 -9.63
N PRO A 54 7.02 -4.23 -10.95
CA PRO A 54 5.88 -5.02 -11.40
C PRO A 54 5.89 -6.48 -10.92
N SER A 55 7.06 -7.10 -10.77
CA SER A 55 7.18 -8.47 -10.27
C SER A 55 6.79 -8.62 -8.80
N ASN A 56 7.03 -7.60 -7.98
CA ASN A 56 6.58 -7.58 -6.59
C ASN A 56 5.05 -7.43 -6.51
N VAL A 57 4.49 -6.56 -7.34
CA VAL A 57 3.03 -6.34 -7.41
C VAL A 57 2.32 -7.60 -7.89
N LYS A 58 2.85 -8.24 -8.95
CA LYS A 58 2.29 -9.49 -9.48
C LYS A 58 2.21 -10.58 -8.42
N CYS A 59 3.27 -10.79 -7.65
CA CYS A 59 3.27 -11.79 -6.57
C CYS A 59 2.23 -11.45 -5.47
N ALA A 60 2.11 -10.18 -5.07
CA ALA A 60 1.09 -9.76 -4.12
C ALA A 60 -0.33 -10.06 -4.63
N VAL A 61 -0.60 -9.84 -5.92
CA VAL A 61 -1.90 -10.17 -6.53
C VAL A 61 -2.13 -11.68 -6.56
N GLU A 62 -1.11 -12.49 -6.86
CA GLU A 62 -1.20 -13.96 -6.89
C GLU A 62 -1.56 -14.57 -5.53
N ILE A 63 -1.23 -13.91 -4.41
CA ILE A 63 -1.61 -14.34 -3.05
C ILE A 63 -2.92 -13.71 -2.55
N GLY A 64 -3.65 -12.99 -3.41
CA GLY A 64 -4.99 -12.46 -3.12
C GLY A 64 -5.05 -10.99 -2.68
N MET A 65 -3.95 -10.23 -2.73
CA MET A 65 -3.97 -8.78 -2.45
C MET A 65 -4.47 -7.98 -3.66
N ARG A 66 -4.94 -6.75 -3.40
CA ARG A 66 -5.00 -5.72 -4.44
C ARG A 66 -3.60 -5.18 -4.68
N GLY A 67 -3.18 -5.02 -5.94
CA GLY A 67 -1.84 -4.56 -6.29
C GLY A 67 -1.86 -3.29 -7.14
N LEU A 68 -0.98 -2.34 -6.83
CA LEU A 68 -0.78 -1.11 -7.59
C LEU A 68 0.72 -0.93 -7.87
N CYS A 69 1.08 -0.83 -9.16
CA CYS A 69 2.46 -0.54 -9.56
C CYS A 69 2.68 0.98 -9.56
N PHE A 70 3.49 1.47 -8.62
CA PHE A 70 3.72 2.91 -8.48
C PHE A 70 4.70 3.40 -9.56
N GLU A 71 4.30 4.42 -10.30
CA GLU A 71 5.15 5.08 -11.31
C GLU A 71 5.51 6.51 -10.89
N ASN A 72 4.49 7.32 -10.54
CA ASN A 72 4.64 8.69 -10.12
C ASN A 72 3.39 9.14 -9.32
N ALA A 73 3.48 10.32 -8.70
CA ALA A 73 2.40 10.85 -7.86
C ALA A 73 1.11 11.09 -8.66
N ASP A 74 1.18 11.56 -9.90
CA ASP A 74 -0.01 11.89 -10.70
C ASP A 74 -0.81 10.65 -11.08
N SER A 75 -0.14 9.56 -11.51
CA SER A 75 -0.82 8.30 -11.78
C SER A 75 -1.37 7.67 -10.50
N PHE A 76 -0.60 7.72 -9.41
CA PHE A 76 -1.02 7.22 -8.12
C PHE A 76 -2.28 7.91 -7.57
N LEU A 77 -2.39 9.24 -7.73
CA LEU A 77 -3.57 9.99 -7.31
C LEU A 77 -4.83 9.60 -8.09
N LYS A 78 -4.69 9.30 -9.39
CA LYS A 78 -5.79 8.79 -10.21
C LYS A 78 -6.23 7.41 -9.73
N ASP A 79 -5.27 6.53 -9.45
CA ASP A 79 -5.56 5.19 -8.94
C ASP A 79 -6.24 5.25 -7.56
N PHE A 80 -5.80 6.13 -6.67
CA PHE A 80 -6.43 6.36 -5.37
C PHE A 80 -7.87 6.86 -5.49
N SER A 81 -8.11 7.81 -6.41
CA SER A 81 -9.45 8.31 -6.68
C SER A 81 -10.37 7.20 -7.20
N ASN A 82 -9.86 6.32 -8.07
CA ASN A 82 -10.59 5.16 -8.59
C ASN A 82 -10.91 4.13 -7.50
N LEU A 83 -10.11 4.07 -6.43
CA LEU A 83 -10.35 3.25 -5.24
C LEU A 83 -11.33 3.88 -4.24
N GLY A 84 -11.87 5.07 -4.55
CA GLY A 84 -12.77 5.81 -3.67
C GLY A 84 -12.06 6.58 -2.55
N ILE A 85 -10.73 6.67 -2.60
CA ILE A 85 -9.91 7.43 -1.65
C ILE A 85 -9.68 8.82 -2.23
N ASN A 86 -10.66 9.70 -2.04
CA ASN A 86 -10.56 11.09 -2.48
C ASN A 86 -9.77 11.91 -1.47
N GLN A 87 -8.77 12.64 -1.94
CA GLN A 87 -8.07 13.58 -1.09
C GLN A 87 -8.87 14.88 -0.95
N ASN A 88 -9.23 15.25 0.28
CA ASN A 88 -9.41 16.65 0.65
C ASN A 88 -8.04 17.26 0.94
N LEU A 89 -7.10 17.20 -0.01
CA LEU A 89 -5.89 18.00 0.10
C LEU A 89 -6.26 19.44 -0.28
N GLN A 90 -6.58 20.25 0.72
CA GLN A 90 -6.35 21.68 0.59
C GLN A 90 -4.84 21.84 0.49
N LEU A 91 -4.32 21.90 -0.74
CA LEU A 91 -2.98 22.41 -0.98
C LEU A 91 -3.02 23.87 -0.51
N THR A 92 -2.52 24.13 0.69
CA THR A 92 -2.16 25.50 1.07
C THR A 92 -1.13 25.94 0.04
N GLN A 93 -1.53 26.87 -0.83
CA GLN A 93 -0.57 27.61 -1.62
C GLN A 93 0.34 28.33 -0.62
N GLU A 94 1.60 27.94 -0.55
CA GLU A 94 2.62 28.76 0.08
C GLU A 94 2.86 29.95 -0.86
N ASP A 95 2.64 31.16 -0.34
CA ASP A 95 3.05 32.43 -0.96
C ASP A 95 4.59 32.57 -1.00
#